data_AF-A0A9D9NEA0-F1
#
_entry.id   AF-A0A9D9NEA0-F1
#
_cell.length_a   1.000
_cell.length_b   1.000
_cell.length_c   1.000
_cell.angle_alpha   90.00
_cell.angle_beta   90.00
_cell.angle_gamma   90.00
#
_symmetry.space_group_name_H-M   'P 1'
#
loop_
_entity.id
_entity.type
_entity.pdbx_description
1 polymer ?
#
loop_
_entity_poly.entity_id
_entity_poly.type
_entity_poly.pdbx_seq_one_letter_code
_entity_poly.pdbx_strand_id
1 'polypeptide(L)' 'MPDPGGWGYDVTLDGNTVIHQPYSPVLPGNFPFPDRAGAAAAGSLVIEKLSAGESPALRREEVEEILGMG' A
#
# COMPACT_ATOMS: atom_id res chain seq x y z
N MET A 1 -21.92 1.28 2.27
CA MET A 1 -21.55 -0.14 2.36
C MET A 1 -20.62 -0.27 3.56
N PRO A 2 -20.72 -1.30 4.41
CA PRO A 2 -19.84 -1.43 5.56
C PRO A 2 -18.43 -1.76 5.05
N ASP A 3 -17.45 -0.98 5.48
CA ASP A 3 -16.03 -1.15 5.17
C ASP A 3 -15.58 -2.57 5.53
N PRO A 4 -14.91 -3.32 4.64
CA PRO A 4 -14.45 -4.66 4.94
C PRO A 4 -13.17 -4.59 5.79
N GLY A 5 -13.27 -4.05 7.01
CA GLY A 5 -12.41 -4.32 8.16
C GLY A 5 -10.90 -4.07 8.04
N GLY A 6 -10.38 -3.40 7.01
CA GLY A 6 -8.95 -3.21 6.85
C GLY A 6 -8.56 -1.87 6.24
N TRP A 7 -7.27 -1.70 6.06
CA TRP A 7 -6.65 -0.44 5.67
C TRP A 7 -6.11 -0.45 4.25
N GLY A 8 -6.17 0.70 3.60
CA GLY A 8 -5.47 1.01 2.35
C GLY A 8 -4.69 2.31 2.51
N TYR A 9 -4.07 2.77 1.42
CA TYR A 9 -3.37 4.04 1.41
C TYR A 9 -3.64 4.83 0.14
N ASP A 10 -3.54 6.15 0.28
CA ASP A 10 -3.56 7.11 -0.81
C ASP A 10 -2.20 7.80 -0.88
N VAL A 11 -1.66 7.93 -2.08
CA VAL A 11 -0.53 8.83 -2.35
C VAL A 11 -1.09 10.08 -3.00
N THR A 12 -0.79 11.24 -2.41
CA THR A 12 -1.24 12.54 -2.91
C THR A 12 -0.04 13.38 -3.34
N LEU A 13 -0.21 14.11 -4.45
CA LEU A 13 0.74 15.08 -4.96
C LEU A 13 0.00 16.41 -5.16
N ASP A 14 0.47 17.47 -4.49
CA ASP A 14 -0.16 18.80 -4.52
C ASP A 14 -1.66 18.79 -4.21
N GLY A 15 -2.07 17.93 -3.27
CA GLY A 15 -3.46 17.76 -2.86
C GLY A 15 -4.31 16.89 -3.79
N ASN A 16 -3.75 16.37 -4.89
CA ASN A 16 -4.42 15.43 -5.78
C ASN A 16 -4.00 14.00 -5.48
N THR A 17 -4.97 13.09 -5.28
CA THR A 17 -4.68 11.66 -5.16
C THR A 17 -4.18 11.12 -6.50
N VAL A 18 -2.92 10.72 -6.55
CA VAL A 18 -2.27 10.15 -7.73
C VAL A 18 -2.29 8.63 -7.72
N ILE A 19 -2.33 8.03 -6.52
CA ILE A 19 -2.47 6.58 -6.33
C ILE A 19 -3.51 6.36 -5.25
N HIS A 20 -4.52 5.56 -5.58
CA HIS A 20 -5.52 5.06 -4.64
C HIS A 20 -5.37 3.54 -4.55
N GLN A 21 -4.90 3.04 -3.41
CA GLN A 21 -4.72 1.61 -3.15
C GLN A 21 -5.57 1.20 -1.95
N PRO A 22 -6.86 0.89 -2.18
CA PRO A 22 -7.77 0.48 -1.11
C PRO A 22 -7.48 -0.92 -0.57
N TYR A 23 -6.67 -1.72 -1.28
CA TYR A 23 -6.30 -3.09 -0.92
C TYR A 23 -4.80 -3.34 -1.13
N SER A 24 -4.25 -4.37 -0.47
CA SER A 24 -2.87 -4.80 -0.69
C SER A 24 -2.70 -5.32 -2.13
N PRO A 25 -1.70 -4.83 -2.90
CA PRO A 25 -1.51 -5.21 -4.30
C PRO A 25 -0.96 -6.63 -4.51
N VAL A 26 -0.68 -7.35 -3.43
CA VAL A 26 0.18 -8.56 -3.41
C VAL A 26 -0.58 -9.88 -3.28
N LEU A 27 -1.72 -9.86 -2.61
CA LEU A 27 -2.53 -11.05 -2.38
C LEU A 27 -3.61 -11.13 -3.48
N PRO A 28 -3.74 -12.26 -4.19
CA PRO A 28 -4.91 -12.49 -5.03
C PRO A 28 -6.14 -12.59 -4.13
N GLY A 29 -7.14 -11.74 -4.40
CA GLY A 29 -8.23 -11.45 -3.48
C GLY A 29 -8.00 -10.09 -2.84
N ASN A 30 -8.98 -9.20 -2.90
CA ASN A 30 -8.90 -7.83 -2.40
C ASN A 30 -8.71 -7.79 -0.87
N PHE A 31 -7.53 -8.16 -0.37
CA PHE A 31 -7.20 -8.17 1.05
C PHE A 31 -6.65 -6.80 1.44
N PRO A 32 -7.36 -6.03 2.26
CA PRO A 32 -6.80 -4.80 2.81
C PRO A 32 -5.69 -5.14 3.82
N PHE A 33 -4.85 -4.15 4.13
CA PHE A 33 -3.87 -4.28 5.19
C PHE A 33 -4.57 -4.51 6.55
N PRO A 34 -4.06 -5.39 7.43
CA PRO A 34 -4.67 -5.69 8.72
C PRO A 34 -4.62 -4.50 9.68
N ASP A 35 -3.66 -3.59 9.50
CA ASP A 35 -3.50 -2.40 10.33
C ASP A 35 -3.07 -1.18 9.51
N ARG A 36 -3.23 0.00 10.11
CA ARG A 36 -2.88 1.29 9.52
C ARG A 36 -1.36 1.45 9.32
N ALA A 37 -0.56 0.82 10.17
CA ALA A 37 0.90 0.97 10.13
C ALA A 37 1.47 0.29 8.88
N GLY A 38 1.01 -0.92 8.56
CA GLY A 38 1.37 -1.63 7.34
C GLY A 38 0.91 -0.89 6.08
N ALA A 39 -0.32 -0.37 6.08
CA ALA A 39 -0.80 0.45 4.97
C ALA A 39 0.06 1.72 4.77
N ALA A 40 0.44 2.40 5.86
CA ALA A 40 1.27 3.59 5.81
C ALA A 40 2.70 3.27 5.34
N ALA A 41 3.31 2.18 5.82
CA ALA A 41 4.64 1.75 5.39
C ALA A 41 4.66 1.37 3.91
N ALA A 42 3.61 0.69 3.42
CA ALA A 42 3.44 0.41 1.99
C ALA A 42 3.33 1.69 1.17
N GLY A 43 2.54 2.67 1.63
CA GLY A 43 2.44 3.98 0.99
C GLY A 43 3.78 4.72 0.94
N SER A 44 4.57 4.69 2.03
CA SER A 44 5.90 5.28 2.07
C SER A 44 6.86 4.62 1.07
N LEU A 45 6.85 3.30 0.97
CA LEU A 45 7.69 2.57 0.01
C LEU A 45 7.33 2.93 -1.44
N VAL A 46 6.04 3.12 -1.73
CA VAL A 46 5.60 3.61 -3.04
C VAL A 46 6.14 5.02 -3.32
N ILE A 47 6.13 5.92 -2.34
CA ILE A 47 6.68 7.26 -2.48
C ILE A 47 8.20 7.22 -2.74
N GLU A 48 8.93 6.35 -2.04
CA GLU A 48 10.37 6.17 -2.26
C GLU A 48 10.68 5.67 -3.66
N LYS A 49 9.96 4.65 -4.15
CA LYS A 49 10.11 4.14 -5.52
C LYS A 49 9.80 5.20 -6.57
N LEU A 50 8.70 5.93 -6.40
CA LEU A 50 8.35 7.04 -7.30
C LEU A 50 9.43 8.13 -7.30
N SER A 51 9.99 8.45 -6.14
CA SER A 51 11.07 9.43 -6.01
C SER A 51 12.37 8.96 -6.67
N ALA A 52 12.60 7.64 -6.71
CA ALA A 52 13.70 7.00 -7.43
C ALA A 52 13.45 6.84 -8.95
N GLY A 53 12.25 7.20 -9.45
CA GLY A 53 11.86 6.98 -10.85
C GLY A 53 11.53 5.52 -11.18
N GLU A 54 11.32 4.69 -10.16
CA GLU A 54 10.96 3.28 -10.29
C GLU A 54 9.45 3.07 -10.39
N SER A 55 9.04 1.84 -10.72
CA SER A 55 7.63 1.46 -10.73
C SER A 55 7.04 1.52 -9.31
N PRO A 56 5.87 2.14 -9.10
CA PRO A 56 5.19 2.17 -7.81
C PRO A 56 4.59 0.81 -7.39
N ALA A 57 4.76 -0.23 -8.21
CA ALA A 57 4.28 -1.56 -7.88
C ALA A 57 5.08 -2.16 -6.70
N LEU A 58 4.36 -2.60 -5.67
CA LEU A 58 4.91 -3.37 -4.57
C LEU A 58 4.90 -4.86 -4.93
N ARG A 59 5.99 -5.55 -4.61
CA ARG A 59 6.13 -7.00 -4.74
C ARG A 59 5.65 -7.69 -3.47
N ARG A 60 5.45 -9.00 -3.57
CA ARG A 60 4.92 -9.79 -2.46
C ARG A 60 5.80 -9.71 -1.23
N GLU A 61 7.09 -9.90 -1.46
CA GLU A 61 8.11 -9.99 -0.42
C GLU A 61 8.19 -8.66 0.35
N GLU A 62 8.05 -7.53 -0.35
CA GLU A 62 8.07 -6.19 0.26
C GLU A 62 6.87 -5.97 1.19
N VAL A 63 5.69 -6.47 0.81
CA VAL A 63 4.49 -6.37 1.67
C VAL A 63 4.55 -7.35 2.83
N GLU A 64 5.06 -8.57 2.62
CA GLU A 64 5.25 -9.55 3.70
C GLU A 64 6.23 -9.02 4.76
N GLU A 65 7.32 -8.38 4.33
CA GLU A 65 8.29 -7.72 5.23
C GLU A 65 7.63 -6.60 6.04
N ILE A 66 6.83 -5.74 5.39
CA ILE A 66 6.06 -4.68 6.06
C ILE A 66 5.10 -5.25 7.11
N LEU A 67 4.50 -6.42 6.84
CA LEU A 67 3.55 -7.07 7.72
C LEU A 67 4.21 -7.97 8.78
N GLY A 68 5.54 -8.11 8.77
CA GLY A 68 6.27 -9.01 9.66
C GLY A 68 5.92 -10.48 9.44
N MET A 69 5.49 -10.85 8.22
CA MET A 69 5.22 -12.22 7.81
C MET A 69 6.51 -12.85 7.24
N GLY A 70 7.50 -13.06 8.11
CA GLY A 70 8.80 -13.66 7.78
C GLY A 70 9.15 -14.85 8.65
#